data_AF-R0GYJ5-F1
#
_entry.id   AF-R0GYJ5-F1
#
_cell.length_a   1.000
_cell.length_b   1.000
_cell.length_c   1.000
_cell.angle_alpha   90.00
_cell.angle_beta   90.00
_cell.angle_gamma   90.00
#
_symmetry.space_group_name_H-M   'P 1'
#
loop_
_entity.id
_entity.type
_entity.pdbx_description
1 polymer ?
#
loop_
_entity_poly.entity_id
_entity_poly.type
_entity_poly.pdbx_seq_one_letter_code
_entity_poly.pdbx_strand_id
1 'polypeptide(L)'
;MAIVFDDNPLGISGEWVLSELEYALTRIRAHGSSSDGASWTVPGQLSHWPYPNFEIEIPVFEFVGAAISKFPNVKNQGEEMAGGANQACIFCQIVRNPSSTRLLHTDEKVIAFQDIKPSAQRHYLVIPKEHIPTVNDLQRRDEDYSLVRHMLSVGQELLQKDAPQSTHRFGFHQPPFNSVDHLHLHCFALPFVPRWKAIKYKSLGPLGGFIEAETLLEKIKPLLSKV
;
A
#
# COMPACT_ATOMS: atom_id res chain seq x y z
N MET A 1 -38.39 -33.40 -9.51
CA MET A 1 -37.78 -32.57 -10.57
C MET A 1 -38.48 -31.23 -10.56
N ALA A 2 -37.87 -30.24 -9.91
CA ALA A 2 -38.17 -28.82 -10.04
C ALA A 2 -36.94 -28.08 -9.52
N ILE A 3 -36.36 -27.26 -10.39
CA ILE A 3 -35.17 -26.45 -10.16
C ILE A 3 -35.66 -25.19 -9.45
N VAL A 4 -35.11 -24.89 -8.27
CA VAL A 4 -35.24 -23.59 -7.62
C VAL A 4 -33.96 -22.82 -7.95
N PHE A 5 -34.10 -21.70 -8.64
CA PHE A 5 -33.02 -20.75 -8.87
C PHE A 5 -32.82 -19.95 -7.59
N ASP A 6 -31.61 -20.00 -7.02
CA ASP A 6 -31.19 -19.15 -5.91
C ASP A 6 -30.30 -18.04 -6.50
N ASP A 7 -30.86 -16.84 -6.58
CA ASP A 7 -30.23 -15.63 -7.11
C ASP A 7 -29.35 -14.97 -6.03
N ASN A 8 -28.10 -15.43 -5.85
CA ASN A 8 -26.99 -14.57 -5.40
C ASN A 8 -25.59 -15.23 -5.59
N PRO A 9 -25.00 -15.18 -6.79
CA PRO A 9 -23.73 -15.85 -7.05
C PRO A 9 -22.47 -15.02 -6.75
N LEU A 10 -22.59 -13.80 -6.19
CA LEU A 10 -21.44 -12.88 -6.12
C LEU A 10 -20.92 -12.54 -4.73
N GLY A 11 -21.67 -12.75 -3.64
CA GLY A 11 -21.13 -12.63 -2.27
C GLY A 11 -20.28 -11.38 -2.02
N ILE A 12 -20.62 -10.24 -2.64
CA ILE A 12 -19.91 -8.98 -2.46
C ILE A 12 -20.64 -8.24 -1.34
N SER A 13 -20.09 -8.23 -0.12
CA SER A 13 -20.49 -7.18 0.84
C SER A 13 -19.80 -5.88 0.42
N GLY A 14 -20.59 -4.83 0.23
CA GLY A 14 -20.12 -3.49 -0.16
C GLY A 14 -19.19 -2.81 0.85
N GLU A 15 -18.92 -3.43 1.99
CA GLU A 15 -18.05 -2.92 3.07
C GLU A 15 -16.56 -2.77 2.67
N TRP A 16 -16.06 -3.54 1.70
CA TRP A 16 -14.60 -3.69 1.53
C TRP A 16 -13.95 -2.76 0.50
N VAL A 17 -14.71 -2.23 -0.47
CA VAL A 17 -14.22 -1.13 -1.32
C VAL A 17 -14.15 0.17 -0.51
N LEU A 18 -14.97 0.27 0.53
CA LEU A 18 -15.05 1.44 1.39
C LEU A 18 -13.82 1.57 2.29
N SER A 19 -13.22 0.50 2.83
CA SER A 19 -12.10 0.65 3.77
C SER A 19 -10.82 1.26 3.17
N GLU A 20 -10.48 0.90 1.93
CA GLU A 20 -9.32 1.46 1.22
C GLU A 20 -9.62 2.85 0.66
N LEU A 21 -10.86 3.11 0.23
CA LEU A 21 -11.31 4.46 -0.14
C LEU A 21 -11.37 5.37 1.08
N GLU A 22 -11.85 4.90 2.23
CA GLU A 22 -11.87 5.61 3.51
C GLU A 22 -10.45 5.84 4.01
N TYR A 23 -9.55 4.87 3.87
CA TYR A 23 -8.13 5.05 4.19
C TYR A 23 -7.48 6.08 3.25
N ALA A 24 -7.72 5.98 1.95
CA ALA A 24 -7.28 6.97 0.97
C ALA A 24 -7.86 8.37 1.24
N LEU A 25 -9.15 8.47 1.57
CA LEU A 25 -9.83 9.70 1.95
C LEU A 25 -9.27 10.27 3.26
N THR A 26 -8.96 9.41 4.23
CA THR A 26 -8.31 9.80 5.50
C THR A 26 -6.93 10.40 5.21
N ARG A 27 -6.17 9.84 4.27
CA ARG A 27 -4.90 10.41 3.84
C ARG A 27 -5.03 11.69 3.02
N ILE A 28 -5.99 11.78 2.11
CA ILE A 28 -6.30 13.02 1.39
C ILE A 28 -6.62 14.14 2.40
N ARG A 29 -7.39 13.82 3.44
CA ARG A 29 -7.70 14.75 4.54
C ARG A 29 -6.46 15.13 5.36
N ALA A 30 -5.57 14.18 5.66
CA ALA A 30 -4.34 14.43 6.42
C ALA A 30 -3.32 15.30 5.66
N HIS A 31 -3.21 15.16 4.33
CA HIS A 31 -2.32 16.00 3.51
C HIS A 31 -2.92 17.35 3.09
N GLY A 32 -4.22 17.57 3.36
CA GLY A 32 -4.96 18.78 2.97
C GLY A 32 -5.04 19.88 4.03
N SER A 33 -4.34 19.79 5.17
CA SER A 33 -4.42 20.85 6.19
C SER A 33 -3.56 22.07 5.84
N SER A 34 -4.04 22.88 4.90
CA SER A 34 -3.82 24.33 4.98
C SER A 34 -4.84 24.86 5.98
N SER A 35 -4.35 25.53 7.02
CA SER A 35 -5.14 26.18 8.04
C SER A 35 -5.87 27.38 7.46
N ASP A 36 -7.02 27.18 6.85
CA ASP A 36 -8.01 28.25 6.65
C ASP A 36 -9.41 27.63 6.73
N GLY A 37 -10.18 28.07 7.72
CA GLY A 37 -11.53 27.62 7.97
C GLY A 37 -12.45 27.98 6.82
N ALA A 38 -12.71 27.02 5.92
CA ALA A 38 -13.76 27.13 4.93
C ALA A 38 -15.01 26.38 5.41
N SER A 39 -15.97 27.15 5.92
CA SER A 39 -17.36 26.73 6.10
C SER A 39 -17.98 26.55 4.72
N TRP A 40 -18.36 25.32 4.36
CA TRP A 40 -19.15 25.05 3.16
C TRP A 40 -20.62 24.84 3.55
N THR A 41 -21.48 25.82 3.23
CA THR A 41 -22.91 25.60 3.16
C THR A 41 -23.26 25.00 1.81
N VAL A 42 -23.98 23.88 1.80
CA VAL A 42 -24.50 23.24 0.58
C VAL A 42 -25.91 23.78 0.34
N PRO A 43 -26.22 24.48 -0.77
CA PRO A 43 -27.60 24.77 -1.13
C PRO A 43 -28.12 23.68 -2.08
N GLY A 44 -29.30 23.13 -1.79
CA GLY A 44 -30.08 22.38 -2.78
C GLY A 44 -30.52 20.98 -2.37
N GLN A 45 -31.64 20.94 -1.66
CA GLN A 45 -32.74 19.97 -1.73
C GLN A 45 -32.57 18.79 -2.72
N LEU A 46 -32.23 17.61 -2.19
CA LEU A 46 -32.48 16.32 -2.82
C LEU A 46 -33.72 15.68 -2.15
N SER A 47 -34.88 15.91 -2.76
CA SER A 47 -36.09 15.16 -2.43
C SER A 47 -36.05 13.79 -3.12
N HIS A 48 -36.19 12.76 -2.29
CA HIS A 48 -36.57 11.36 -2.59
C HIS A 48 -35.43 10.35 -2.82
N TRP A 49 -35.06 9.67 -1.72
CA TRP A 49 -34.41 8.35 -1.73
C TRP A 49 -35.25 7.39 -0.86
N PRO A 50 -35.67 6.21 -1.33
CA PRO A 50 -36.64 5.38 -0.62
C PRO A 50 -35.98 4.19 0.07
N TYR A 51 -35.44 4.34 1.30
CA TYR A 51 -35.25 3.20 2.23
C TYR A 51 -35.36 3.68 3.69
N PRO A 52 -35.95 2.86 4.59
CA PRO A 52 -36.25 3.25 5.96
C PRO A 52 -34.98 3.34 6.83
N ASN A 53 -35.03 4.27 7.79
CA ASN A 53 -34.00 4.51 8.80
C ASN A 53 -33.66 3.20 9.55
N PHE A 54 -32.38 2.85 9.55
CA PHE A 54 -31.83 1.81 10.43
C PHE A 54 -31.00 2.54 11.50
N GLU A 55 -31.52 2.60 12.72
CA GLU A 55 -30.77 3.08 13.89
C GLU A 55 -29.84 1.95 14.34
N ILE A 56 -28.53 2.17 14.28
CA ILE A 56 -27.53 1.29 14.90
C ILE A 56 -27.06 1.96 16.19
N GLU A 57 -27.47 1.40 17.33
CA GLU A 57 -26.89 1.73 18.62
C GLU A 57 -25.48 1.13 18.71
N ILE A 58 -24.46 1.99 18.83
CA ILE A 58 -23.08 1.59 19.14
C ILE A 58 -22.89 1.77 20.66
N PRO A 59 -22.61 0.72 21.44
CA PRO A 59 -22.35 0.88 22.87
C PRO A 59 -21.00 1.58 23.09
N VAL A 60 -21.05 2.74 23.74
CA VAL A 60 -19.89 3.47 24.24
C VAL A 60 -19.35 2.71 25.45
N PHE A 61 -18.21 2.01 25.30
CA PHE A 61 -17.47 1.51 26.46
C PHE A 61 -16.65 2.65 27.07
N GLU A 62 -17.13 3.16 28.21
CA GLU A 62 -16.30 3.89 29.16
C GLU A 62 -15.26 2.93 29.77
N PHE A 63 -13.98 3.20 29.58
CA PHE A 63 -12.95 2.72 30.49
C PHE A 63 -12.33 3.93 31.20
N VAL A 64 -12.70 4.04 32.48
CA VAL A 64 -12.24 5.03 33.45
C VAL A 64 -10.74 4.88 33.67
N GLY A 65 -10.05 6.02 33.72
CA GLY A 65 -8.60 6.09 33.90
C GLY A 65 -8.11 5.63 35.26
N ALA A 66 -6.92 5.01 35.26
CA ALA A 66 -5.97 5.02 36.35
C ALA A 66 -4.57 4.72 35.80
N ALA A 67 -3.56 5.38 36.37
CA ALA A 67 -2.11 5.21 36.19
C ALA A 67 -1.39 6.14 35.19
N ILE A 68 -1.47 7.45 35.44
CA ILE A 68 -0.37 8.39 35.17
C ILE A 68 0.54 8.38 36.39
N SER A 69 1.67 7.67 36.33
CA SER A 69 2.95 8.04 36.98
C SER A 69 3.95 6.89 36.86
N LYS A 70 5.20 7.25 36.55
CA LYS A 70 6.42 6.42 36.43
C LYS A 70 6.82 6.01 35.01
N PHE A 71 7.18 7.00 34.19
CA PHE A 71 8.34 6.84 33.31
C PHE A 71 9.20 8.11 33.40
N PRO A 72 10.53 7.98 33.61
CA PRO A 72 11.41 9.12 33.77
C PRO A 72 11.52 9.91 32.46
N ASN A 73 11.55 11.24 32.62
CA ASN A 73 11.74 12.24 31.59
C ASN A 73 13.15 12.09 30.96
N VAL A 74 13.24 11.41 29.81
CA VAL A 74 14.47 11.36 29.02
C VAL A 74 14.50 12.57 28.11
N LYS A 75 15.36 13.53 28.47
CA LYS A 75 15.79 14.61 27.57
C LYS A 75 16.62 13.98 26.46
N ASN A 76 16.10 13.89 25.23
CA ASN A 76 16.94 13.57 24.08
C ASN A 76 17.58 14.85 23.56
N GLN A 77 18.84 15.03 23.96
CA GLN A 77 19.83 15.83 23.26
C GLN A 77 20.17 15.12 21.94
N GLY A 78 20.46 15.91 20.91
CA GLY A 78 20.57 15.44 19.53
C GLY A 78 21.77 14.53 19.28
N GLU A 79 21.56 13.56 18.40
CA GLU A 79 22.58 12.87 17.63
C GLU A 79 22.02 12.61 16.24
N GLU A 80 22.65 13.21 15.24
CA GLU A 80 22.36 13.11 13.82
C GLU A 80 23.01 11.82 13.29
N MET A 81 22.19 10.82 12.96
CA MET A 81 22.63 9.56 12.35
C MET A 81 21.75 9.27 11.12
N ALA A 82 22.40 9.14 9.97
CA ALA A 82 21.78 8.94 8.66
C ALA A 82 20.97 7.63 8.58
N GLY A 83 19.78 7.70 7.97
CA GLY A 83 18.91 6.57 7.67
C GLY A 83 17.69 6.47 8.60
N GLY A 84 16.73 7.38 8.41
CA GLY A 84 15.51 7.50 9.22
C GLY A 84 14.60 6.28 9.12
N ALA A 85 14.93 5.21 9.83
CA ALA A 85 14.10 4.04 9.96
C ALA A 85 12.91 4.37 10.88
N ASN A 86 11.74 4.63 10.31
CA ASN A 86 10.51 4.87 11.07
C ASN A 86 10.21 3.66 11.97
N GLN A 87 10.26 3.84 13.30
CA GLN A 87 10.08 2.75 14.27
C GLN A 87 8.69 2.09 14.18
N ALA A 88 7.69 2.82 13.67
CA ALA A 88 6.34 2.33 13.48
C ALA A 88 6.12 1.59 12.15
N CYS A 89 7.06 1.63 11.21
CA CYS A 89 6.90 0.96 9.92
C CYS A 89 7.07 -0.56 10.05
N ILE A 90 6.02 -1.32 9.74
CA ILE A 90 6.02 -2.79 9.79
C ILE A 90 7.09 -3.41 8.86
N PHE A 91 7.37 -2.79 7.71
CA PHE A 91 8.40 -3.26 6.78
C PHE A 91 9.82 -2.97 7.30
N CYS A 92 10.04 -1.83 7.96
CA CYS A 92 11.29 -1.61 8.70
C CYS A 92 11.50 -2.63 9.83
N GLN A 93 10.43 -3.09 10.48
CA GLN A 93 10.53 -4.13 11.50
C GLN A 93 10.96 -5.47 10.89
N ILE A 94 10.43 -5.85 9.71
CA ILE A 94 10.88 -7.05 8.99
C ILE A 94 12.36 -6.94 8.60
N VAL A 95 12.80 -5.78 8.13
CA VAL A 95 14.21 -5.54 7.78
C VAL A 95 15.13 -5.70 9.01
N ARG A 96 14.72 -5.18 10.18
CA ARG A 96 15.48 -5.28 11.43
C ARG A 96 15.46 -6.67 12.05
N ASN A 97 14.37 -7.42 11.86
CA ASN A 97 14.20 -8.77 12.38
C ASN A 97 13.79 -9.74 11.25
N PRO A 98 14.74 -10.14 10.38
CA PRO A 98 14.49 -11.05 9.26
C PRO A 98 13.80 -12.37 9.64
N SER A 99 13.94 -12.81 10.89
CA SER A 99 13.32 -14.04 11.38
C SER A 99 11.81 -13.92 11.63
N SER A 100 11.23 -12.71 11.59
CA SER A 100 9.79 -12.50 11.80
C SER A 100 8.94 -12.99 10.62
N THR A 101 9.54 -13.17 9.43
CA THR A 101 8.86 -13.55 8.20
C THR A 101 9.74 -14.50 7.40
N ARG A 102 9.15 -15.49 6.71
CA ARG A 102 9.92 -16.32 5.77
C ARG A 102 10.38 -15.47 4.58
N LEU A 103 11.67 -15.18 4.53
CA LEU A 103 12.27 -14.47 3.41
C LEU A 103 12.46 -15.39 2.20
N LEU A 104 12.17 -14.86 1.03
CA LEU A 104 12.43 -15.47 -0.27
C LEU A 104 13.78 -15.02 -0.83
N HIS A 105 14.19 -13.80 -0.49
CA HIS A 105 15.46 -13.20 -0.90
C HIS A 105 15.92 -12.17 0.14
N THR A 106 17.24 -12.04 0.30
CA THR A 106 17.86 -10.94 1.05
C THR A 106 19.24 -10.67 0.45
N ASP A 107 19.54 -9.40 0.19
CA ASP A 107 20.86 -8.93 -0.20
C ASP A 107 21.18 -7.60 0.49
N GLU A 108 22.21 -6.89 0.06
CA GLU A 108 22.65 -5.62 0.65
C GLU A 108 21.60 -4.51 0.53
N LYS A 109 20.73 -4.52 -0.49
CA LYS A 109 19.80 -3.43 -0.81
C LYS A 109 18.35 -3.75 -0.50
N VAL A 110 17.91 -4.99 -0.71
CA VAL A 110 16.49 -5.37 -0.66
C VAL A 110 16.26 -6.66 0.11
N ILE A 111 15.02 -6.83 0.56
CA ILE A 111 14.49 -8.12 1.02
C ILE A 111 13.20 -8.44 0.27
N ALA A 112 12.94 -9.72 0.05
CA ALA A 112 11.69 -10.18 -0.57
C ALA A 112 11.00 -11.25 0.27
N PHE A 113 9.68 -11.19 0.33
CA PHE A 113 8.86 -12.13 1.09
C PHE A 113 7.46 -12.26 0.47
N GLN A 114 6.71 -13.28 0.91
CA GLN A 114 5.33 -13.48 0.47
C GLN A 114 4.38 -12.50 1.13
N ASP A 115 3.49 -11.89 0.34
CA ASP A 115 2.42 -11.04 0.84
C ASP A 115 1.45 -11.88 1.72
N ILE A 116 1.08 -11.36 2.89
CA ILE A 116 0.18 -12.03 3.84
C ILE A 116 -1.25 -12.19 3.32
N LYS A 117 -1.67 -11.34 2.38
CA LYS A 117 -2.97 -11.39 1.68
C LYS A 117 -2.76 -11.45 0.17
N PRO A 118 -2.33 -12.61 -0.38
CA PRO A 118 -2.07 -12.75 -1.80
C PRO A 118 -3.27 -12.34 -2.66
N SER A 119 -3.00 -11.58 -3.72
CA SER A 119 -4.03 -11.17 -4.68
C SER A 119 -3.98 -11.94 -6.00
N ALA A 120 -3.00 -12.83 -6.16
CA ALA A 120 -2.80 -13.69 -7.31
C ALA A 120 -2.25 -15.06 -6.84
N GLN A 121 -2.04 -16.00 -7.77
CA GLN A 121 -1.51 -17.34 -7.46
C GLN A 121 -0.20 -17.27 -6.64
N ARG A 122 0.67 -16.33 -7.01
CA ARG A 122 1.79 -15.87 -6.18
C ARG A 122 1.74 -14.36 -6.08
N HIS A 123 2.01 -13.87 -4.88
CA HIS A 123 2.09 -12.44 -4.60
C HIS A 123 3.27 -12.21 -3.66
N TYR A 124 4.35 -11.67 -4.20
CA TYR A 124 5.56 -11.34 -3.45
C TYR A 124 5.72 -9.85 -3.34
N LEU A 125 6.34 -9.42 -2.24
CA LEU A 125 6.76 -8.05 -2.03
C LEU A 125 8.28 -8.01 -2.04
N VAL A 126 8.85 -7.12 -2.84
CA VAL A 126 10.27 -6.75 -2.76
C VAL A 126 10.34 -5.35 -2.18
N ILE A 127 11.09 -5.17 -1.09
CA ILE A 127 11.21 -3.88 -0.40
C ILE A 127 12.68 -3.49 -0.25
N PRO A 128 13.03 -2.20 -0.33
CA PRO A 128 14.35 -1.72 0.04
C PRO A 128 14.56 -1.83 1.55
N LYS A 129 15.81 -2.06 1.95
CA LYS A 129 16.21 -1.99 3.37
C LYS A 129 16.15 -0.56 3.90
N GLU A 130 16.49 0.41 3.06
CA GLU A 130 16.28 1.83 3.33
C GLU A 130 14.79 2.18 3.28
N HIS A 131 14.34 3.03 4.19
CA HIS A 131 12.94 3.46 4.24
C HIS A 131 12.70 4.60 3.24
N ILE A 132 12.05 4.26 2.12
CA ILE A 132 11.53 5.22 1.14
C ILE A 132 10.01 5.16 1.26
N PRO A 133 9.29 6.23 1.64
CA PRO A 133 7.85 6.12 1.93
C PRO A 133 7.03 5.62 0.73
N THR A 134 7.19 6.25 -0.43
CA THR A 134 6.35 6.00 -1.60
C THR A 134 7.12 6.16 -2.91
N VAL A 135 6.49 5.83 -4.04
CA VAL A 135 7.08 6.09 -5.37
C VAL A 135 7.25 7.58 -5.67
N ASN A 136 6.59 8.48 -4.93
CA ASN A 136 6.72 9.93 -5.11
C ASN A 136 8.01 10.48 -4.49
N ASP A 137 8.65 9.71 -3.61
CA ASP A 137 9.90 10.08 -2.93
C ASP A 137 11.14 9.66 -3.74
N LEU A 138 10.95 8.98 -4.88
CA LEU A 138 12.02 8.62 -5.82
C LEU A 138 12.37 9.81 -6.72
N GLN A 139 13.67 10.02 -6.92
CA GLN A 139 14.23 11.08 -7.75
C GLN A 139 14.84 10.54 -9.04
N ARG A 140 15.08 11.44 -10.00
CA ARG A 140 15.75 11.14 -11.27
C ARG A 140 17.27 11.06 -11.11
N ARG A 141 17.73 10.18 -10.23
CA ARG A 141 19.14 9.95 -9.89
C ARG A 141 19.52 8.48 -10.06
N ASP A 142 20.79 8.21 -10.30
CA ASP A 142 21.27 6.86 -10.62
C ASP A 142 21.01 5.86 -9.49
N GLU A 143 21.05 6.31 -8.24
CA GLU A 143 20.83 5.47 -7.05
C GLU A 143 19.41 4.91 -7.01
N ASP A 144 18.40 5.77 -7.16
CA ASP A 144 16.98 5.38 -7.12
C ASP A 144 16.60 4.54 -8.33
N TYR A 145 17.09 4.92 -9.52
CA TYR A 145 16.87 4.15 -10.74
C TYR A 145 17.46 2.73 -10.62
N SER A 146 18.70 2.63 -10.12
CA SER A 146 19.37 1.36 -9.90
C SER A 146 18.67 0.51 -8.83
N LEU A 147 18.15 1.14 -7.77
CA LEU A 147 17.38 0.45 -6.72
C LEU A 147 16.09 -0.16 -7.29
N VAL A 148 15.26 0.62 -7.99
CA VAL A 148 14.00 0.12 -8.56
C VAL A 148 14.26 -0.98 -9.60
N ARG A 149 15.30 -0.82 -10.42
CA ARG A 149 15.71 -1.84 -11.39
C ARG A 149 16.15 -3.13 -10.71
N HIS A 150 16.86 -3.03 -9.59
CA HIS A 150 17.27 -4.17 -8.78
C HIS A 150 16.07 -4.88 -8.15
N MET A 151 15.13 -4.12 -7.57
CA MET A 151 13.88 -4.67 -7.05
C MET A 151 13.11 -5.46 -8.12
N LEU A 152 13.03 -4.93 -9.33
CA LEU A 152 12.38 -5.59 -10.47
C LEU A 152 13.09 -6.89 -10.86
N SER A 153 14.42 -6.89 -10.97
CA SER A 153 15.22 -8.09 -11.26
C SER A 153 14.96 -9.21 -10.25
N VAL A 154 15.03 -8.88 -8.96
CA VAL A 154 14.76 -9.83 -7.86
C VAL A 154 13.34 -10.39 -7.98
N GLY A 155 12.34 -9.54 -8.23
CA GLY A 155 10.95 -9.96 -8.41
C GLY A 155 10.78 -10.94 -9.58
N GLN A 156 11.39 -10.63 -10.73
CA GLN A 156 11.37 -11.46 -11.93
C GLN A 156 12.03 -12.82 -11.69
N GLU A 157 13.22 -12.85 -11.09
CA GLU A 157 13.94 -14.08 -10.77
C GLU A 157 13.14 -15.00 -9.84
N LEU A 158 12.54 -14.43 -8.79
CA LEU A 158 11.72 -15.18 -7.83
C LEU A 158 10.50 -15.82 -8.51
N LEU A 159 9.75 -15.05 -9.31
CA LEU A 159 8.58 -15.59 -10.00
C LEU A 159 8.94 -16.53 -11.14
N GLN A 160 10.04 -16.30 -11.85
CA GLN A 160 10.53 -17.22 -12.89
C GLN A 160 10.91 -18.58 -12.29
N LYS A 161 11.47 -18.61 -11.09
CA LYS A 161 11.83 -19.85 -10.40
C LYS A 161 10.61 -20.59 -9.85
N ASP A 162 9.66 -19.88 -9.26
CA ASP A 162 8.53 -20.49 -8.55
C ASP A 162 7.27 -20.71 -9.42
N ALA A 163 7.03 -19.85 -10.41
CA ALA A 163 5.87 -19.91 -11.30
C ALA A 163 6.23 -19.60 -12.78
N PRO A 164 7.15 -20.37 -13.41
CA PRO A 164 7.68 -20.09 -14.75
C PRO A 164 6.63 -20.10 -15.87
N GLN A 165 5.50 -20.78 -15.66
CA GLN A 165 4.44 -20.93 -16.67
C GLN A 165 3.34 -19.86 -16.54
N SER A 166 3.40 -19.04 -15.50
CA SER A 166 2.39 -17.99 -15.25
C SER A 166 2.82 -16.69 -15.91
N THR A 167 1.85 -15.88 -16.34
CA THR A 167 2.12 -14.49 -16.70
C THR A 167 2.48 -13.70 -15.45
N HIS A 168 3.57 -12.92 -15.50
CA HIS A 168 3.99 -12.09 -14.38
C HIS A 168 3.60 -10.63 -14.58
N ARG A 169 3.43 -9.92 -13.47
CA ARG A 169 3.14 -8.49 -13.46
C ARG A 169 3.79 -7.82 -12.27
N PHE A 170 4.36 -6.64 -12.48
CA PHE A 170 5.21 -5.95 -11.51
C PHE A 170 4.81 -4.49 -11.39
N GLY A 171 4.60 -4.01 -10.17
CA GLY A 171 4.34 -2.59 -9.99
C GLY A 171 4.15 -2.17 -8.54
N PHE A 172 3.84 -0.90 -8.39
CA PHE A 172 3.79 -0.22 -7.11
C PHE A 172 2.44 0.44 -6.92
N HIS A 173 1.91 0.39 -5.70
CA HIS A 173 0.80 1.28 -5.35
C HIS A 173 1.27 2.74 -5.27
N GLN A 174 0.43 3.64 -5.75
CA GLN A 174 0.66 5.08 -5.69
C GLN A 174 -0.20 5.69 -4.58
N PRO A 175 0.32 6.67 -3.81
CA PRO A 175 -0.51 7.43 -2.88
C PRO A 175 -1.72 8.03 -3.59
N PRO A 176 -2.89 8.07 -2.93
CA PRO A 176 -3.16 7.67 -1.54
C PRO A 176 -3.50 6.18 -1.34
N PHE A 177 -3.29 5.32 -2.35
CA PHE A 177 -3.76 3.93 -2.38
C PHE A 177 -2.71 2.90 -1.92
N ASN A 178 -1.61 3.32 -1.30
CA ASN A 178 -0.63 2.43 -0.70
C ASN A 178 -1.02 2.10 0.76
N SER A 179 -1.02 0.83 1.13
CA SER A 179 -1.39 0.38 2.48
C SER A 179 -0.28 0.60 3.51
N VAL A 180 0.98 0.50 3.08
CA VAL A 180 2.18 0.72 3.91
C VAL A 180 3.03 1.82 3.27
N ASP A 181 3.46 2.80 4.07
CA ASP A 181 4.42 3.85 3.67
C ASP A 181 5.84 3.31 3.71
N HIS A 182 6.13 2.35 2.85
CA HIS A 182 7.48 1.87 2.63
C HIS A 182 7.46 1.25 1.25
N LEU A 183 8.18 1.82 0.30
CA LEU A 183 8.24 1.43 -1.10
C LEU A 183 8.29 -0.09 -1.23
N HIS A 184 7.30 -0.67 -1.89
CA HIS A 184 7.23 -2.11 -2.06
C HIS A 184 6.76 -2.44 -3.47
N LEU A 185 7.56 -3.25 -4.16
CA LEU A 185 7.21 -3.79 -5.46
C LEU A 185 6.29 -4.98 -5.24
N HIS A 186 5.09 -4.94 -5.80
CA HIS A 186 4.22 -6.09 -5.93
C HIS A 186 4.64 -6.92 -7.14
N CYS A 187 4.93 -8.19 -6.89
CA CYS A 187 5.24 -9.18 -7.92
C CYS A 187 4.11 -10.21 -7.97
N PHE A 188 3.36 -10.26 -9.06
CA PHE A 188 2.23 -11.17 -9.24
C PHE A 188 2.54 -12.27 -10.23
N ALA A 189 2.33 -13.54 -9.86
CA ALA A 189 2.07 -14.59 -10.84
C ALA A 189 0.55 -14.73 -11.02
N LEU A 190 0.06 -14.37 -12.20
CA LEU A 190 -1.35 -14.36 -12.57
C LEU A 190 -1.91 -15.78 -12.73
N PRO A 191 -3.23 -15.98 -12.64
CA PRO A 191 -4.31 -14.97 -12.58
C PRO A 191 -4.47 -14.31 -11.21
N PHE A 192 -5.12 -13.14 -11.19
CA PHE A 192 -5.59 -12.53 -9.95
C PHE A 192 -6.73 -13.36 -9.35
N VAL A 193 -6.74 -13.45 -8.01
CA VAL A 193 -7.73 -14.20 -7.23
C VAL A 193 -8.26 -13.28 -6.11
N PRO A 194 -9.58 -13.00 -6.09
CA PRO A 194 -10.57 -13.25 -7.14
C PRO A 194 -10.32 -12.41 -8.42
N ARG A 195 -10.87 -12.83 -9.56
CA ARG A 195 -10.58 -12.23 -10.88
C ARG A 195 -10.88 -10.73 -10.97
N TRP A 196 -11.85 -10.22 -10.19
CA TRP A 196 -12.18 -8.79 -10.17
C TRP A 196 -11.03 -7.90 -9.67
N LYS A 197 -10.08 -8.45 -8.88
CA LYS A 197 -8.87 -7.73 -8.47
C LYS A 197 -8.01 -7.30 -9.65
N ALA A 198 -8.17 -7.89 -10.83
CA ALA A 198 -7.54 -7.43 -12.04
C ALA A 198 -7.81 -5.94 -12.31
N ILE A 199 -8.99 -5.43 -11.94
CA ILE A 199 -9.37 -4.02 -12.08
C ILE A 199 -8.52 -3.14 -11.15
N LYS A 200 -8.35 -3.53 -9.88
CA LYS A 200 -7.57 -2.80 -8.87
C LYS A 200 -6.15 -2.52 -9.36
N TYR A 201 -5.52 -3.51 -9.99
CA TYR A 201 -4.14 -3.38 -10.39
C TYR A 201 -3.96 -2.73 -11.75
N LYS A 202 -5.00 -2.39 -12.53
CA LYS A 202 -4.84 -1.75 -13.85
C LYS A 202 -4.07 -0.43 -13.73
N SER A 203 -3.04 -0.26 -14.55
CA SER A 203 -2.39 1.03 -14.71
C SER A 203 -3.34 1.97 -15.47
N LEU A 204 -4.02 2.84 -14.73
CA LEU A 204 -4.94 3.85 -15.29
C LEU A 204 -4.24 5.20 -15.49
N GLY A 205 -2.91 5.17 -15.67
CA GLY A 205 -2.09 6.38 -15.82
C GLY A 205 -2.06 7.23 -14.54
N PRO A 206 -1.90 8.56 -14.63
CA PRO A 206 -1.70 9.44 -13.47
C PRO A 206 -2.90 9.53 -12.52
N LEU A 207 -4.07 9.01 -12.92
CA LEU A 207 -5.26 8.93 -12.08
C LEU A 207 -5.43 7.56 -11.41
N GLY A 208 -4.56 6.59 -11.74
CA GLY A 208 -4.59 5.23 -11.19
C GLY A 208 -3.80 5.08 -9.89
N GLY A 209 -4.25 4.20 -9.00
CA GLY A 209 -3.55 3.87 -7.77
C GLY A 209 -2.43 2.83 -7.92
N PHE A 210 -2.02 2.50 -9.14
CA PHE A 210 -1.00 1.51 -9.44
C PHE A 210 -0.19 1.89 -10.68
N ILE A 211 1.13 1.84 -10.57
CA ILE A 211 2.09 2.08 -11.66
C ILE A 211 2.92 0.83 -11.93
N GLU A 212 3.04 0.43 -13.20
CA GLU A 212 3.92 -0.68 -13.59
C GLU A 212 5.39 -0.30 -13.34
N ALA A 213 6.20 -1.28 -12.95
CA ALA A 213 7.61 -1.05 -12.59
C ALA A 213 8.42 -0.44 -13.74
N GLU A 214 8.21 -0.90 -14.97
CA GLU A 214 8.87 -0.40 -16.17
C GLU A 214 8.45 1.05 -16.48
N THR A 215 7.18 1.39 -16.24
CA THR A 215 6.69 2.77 -16.40
C THR A 215 7.30 3.69 -15.35
N LEU A 216 7.42 3.23 -14.11
CA LEU A 216 8.10 3.98 -13.06
C LEU A 216 9.58 4.20 -13.39
N LEU A 217 10.28 3.18 -13.89
CA LEU A 217 11.68 3.27 -14.31
C LEU A 217 11.89 4.35 -15.39
N GLU A 218 11.05 4.38 -16.43
CA GLU A 218 11.14 5.43 -17.44
C GLU A 218 10.86 6.83 -16.87
N LYS A 219 9.94 6.95 -15.89
CA LYS A 219 9.66 8.23 -15.21
C LYS A 219 10.86 8.74 -14.39
N ILE A 220 11.53 7.83 -13.66
CA ILE A 220 12.67 8.19 -12.79
C ILE A 220 14.03 8.09 -13.49
N LYS A 221 14.04 7.83 -14.80
CA LYS A 221 15.27 7.69 -15.59
C LYS A 221 16.14 8.95 -15.46
N PRO A 222 17.41 8.82 -15.04
CA PRO A 222 18.35 9.93 -14.94
C PRO A 222 18.44 10.67 -16.27
N LEU A 223 18.47 12.00 -16.20
CA LEU A 223 18.74 12.80 -17.38
C LEU A 223 20.22 12.62 -17.73
N LEU A 224 20.52 12.33 -19.00
CA LEU A 224 21.89 12.38 -19.49
C LEU A 224 22.46 13.75 -19.13
N SER A 225 23.54 13.77 -18.35
CA SER A 225 24.32 14.98 -18.16
C SER A 225 24.72 15.47 -19.55
N LYS A 226 24.31 16.69 -19.91
CA LYS A 226 24.89 17.35 -21.09
C LYS A 226 26.38 17.47 -20.82
N VAL A 227 27.16 16.57 -21.42
CA VAL A 227 28.62 16.64 -21.51
C VAL A 227 28.97 17.80 -22.43
#